data_AF-A0A5C3NTQ2-F1
#
_entry.id   AF-A0A5C3NTQ2-F1
#
_cell.length_a   1.000
_cell.length_b   1.000
_cell.length_c   1.000
_cell.angle_alpha   90.00
_cell.angle_beta   90.00
_cell.angle_gamma   90.00
#
_symmetry.space_group_name_H-M   'P 1'
#
loop_
_entity.id
_entity.type
_entity.pdbx_description
1 polymer ?
#
loop_
_entity_poly.entity_id
_entity_poly.type
_entity_poly.pdbx_seq_one_letter_code
_entity_poly.pdbx_strand_id
1 'polypeptide(L)'
;MPKASKPGFYAVARGRVPGVYSTWDECQQQVSGFLGNKHQKFPTLEQARAYLAQQGVNVAESSIASSSSTTSAPPPPSRRTHGSKPYEKPSTTNATPQDKPRGAKWAALTTEVIADESGWDVVYSDGACKGNGKVGSVAGIGVWWGANDPRNLAERCPGGQTNNRAELIAIVRVLETTPHTKKPLLIKTDSKYSISC
;
A
#
# COMPACT_ATOMS: atom_id res chain seq x y z
N MET A 1 -13.65 25.57 2.61
CA MET A 1 -14.06 25.91 3.99
C MET A 1 -13.92 24.67 4.87
N PRO A 2 -13.06 24.65 5.89
CA PRO A 2 -12.97 23.50 6.79
C PRO A 2 -14.20 23.46 7.71
N LYS A 3 -14.99 22.37 7.64
CA LYS A 3 -16.12 22.14 8.54
C LYS A 3 -15.60 21.80 9.94
N ALA A 4 -15.81 22.68 10.91
CA ALA A 4 -15.53 22.41 12.31
C ALA A 4 -16.40 21.23 12.78
N SER A 5 -15.77 20.07 12.99
CA SER A 5 -16.42 18.89 13.55
C SER A 5 -16.60 19.10 15.05
N LYS A 6 -17.81 18.89 15.57
CA LYS A 6 -18.11 18.96 17.02
C LYS A 6 -17.09 18.14 17.83
N PRO A 7 -16.65 18.60 19.02
CA PRO A 7 -15.73 17.84 19.86
C PRO A 7 -16.31 16.45 20.15
N GLY A 8 -15.46 15.42 20.08
CA GLY A 8 -15.87 14.05 20.32
C GLY A 8 -14.67 13.12 20.34
N PHE A 9 -14.84 11.98 20.99
CA PHE A 9 -13.82 10.96 21.19
C PHE A 9 -13.94 9.88 20.12
N TYR A 10 -12.82 9.34 19.66
CA TYR A 10 -12.76 8.31 18.64
C TYR A 10 -12.27 7.01 19.27
N ALA A 11 -13.14 6.01 19.35
CA ALA A 11 -12.78 4.68 19.82
C ALA A 11 -12.31 3.83 18.65
N VAL A 12 -11.12 3.25 18.74
CA VAL A 12 -10.58 2.30 17.76
C VAL A 12 -10.59 0.92 18.40
N ALA A 13 -11.57 0.09 18.03
CA ALA A 13 -11.65 -1.31 18.47
C ALA A 13 -10.73 -2.21 17.66
N ARG A 14 -10.50 -1.87 16.39
CA ARG A 14 -9.58 -2.59 15.51
C ARG A 14 -8.83 -1.58 14.66
N GLY A 15 -7.52 -1.54 14.82
CA GLY A 15 -6.59 -0.60 14.20
C GLY A 15 -5.16 -0.99 14.54
N ARG A 16 -4.19 -0.16 14.13
CA ARG A 16 -2.77 -0.35 14.50
C ARG A 16 -2.60 -0.39 16.01
N VAL A 17 -3.17 0.61 16.69
CA VAL A 17 -3.25 0.69 18.15
C VAL A 17 -4.73 0.89 18.53
N PRO A 18 -5.38 -0.12 19.16
CA PRO A 18 -6.71 0.04 19.73
C PRO A 18 -6.68 0.98 20.95
N GLY A 19 -7.70 1.84 21.08
CA GLY A 19 -7.74 2.85 22.15
C GLY A 19 -8.75 3.96 21.89
N VAL A 20 -8.81 4.95 22.79
CA VAL A 20 -9.65 6.14 22.63
C VAL A 20 -8.76 7.35 22.33
N TYR A 21 -9.08 8.07 21.25
CA TYR A 21 -8.36 9.25 20.78
C TYR A 21 -9.26 10.50 20.88
N SER A 22 -8.67 11.67 21.14
CA SER A 22 -9.41 12.93 21.27
C SER A 22 -9.54 13.67 19.93
N THR A 23 -8.73 13.32 18.95
CA THR A 23 -8.71 13.94 17.62
C THR A 23 -8.93 12.92 16.51
N TRP A 24 -9.47 13.40 15.38
CA TRP A 24 -9.62 12.56 14.19
C TRP A 24 -8.27 12.16 13.61
N ASP A 25 -7.27 13.04 13.67
CA ASP A 25 -5.95 12.79 13.09
C ASP A 25 -5.27 11.58 13.75
N GLU A 26 -5.25 11.54 15.09
CA GLU A 26 -4.71 10.40 15.84
C GLU A 26 -5.47 9.10 15.56
N CYS A 27 -6.80 9.16 15.48
CA CYS A 27 -7.64 8.01 15.11
C CYS A 27 -7.32 7.55 13.68
N GLN A 28 -7.21 8.49 12.73
CA GLN A 28 -6.94 8.23 11.32
C GLN A 28 -5.59 7.54 11.16
N GLN A 29 -4.56 7.94 11.90
CA GLN A 29 -3.27 7.25 11.90
C GLN A 29 -3.39 5.78 12.31
N GLN A 30 -4.36 5.42 13.17
CA GLN A 30 -4.56 4.03 13.58
C GLN A 30 -5.40 3.20 12.60
N VAL A 31 -6.30 3.83 11.84
CA VAL A 31 -7.28 3.12 11.02
C VAL A 31 -7.03 3.24 9.51
N SER A 32 -6.36 4.30 9.07
CA SER A 32 -6.12 4.59 7.66
C SER A 32 -5.22 3.51 7.03
N GLY A 33 -5.73 2.83 6.01
CA GLY A 33 -5.05 1.68 5.40
C GLY A 33 -4.95 0.44 6.29
N PHE A 34 -5.56 0.44 7.48
CA PHE A 34 -5.64 -0.74 8.34
C PHE A 34 -6.86 -1.59 7.95
N LEU A 35 -6.60 -2.81 7.49
CA LEU A 35 -7.63 -3.71 6.95
C LEU A 35 -8.57 -4.20 8.06
N GLY A 36 -9.88 -4.05 7.83
CA GLY A 36 -10.91 -4.43 8.81
C GLY A 36 -10.91 -3.55 10.04
N ASN A 37 -10.47 -2.29 9.93
CA ASN A 37 -10.55 -1.34 11.03
C ASN A 37 -12.00 -1.21 11.52
N LYS A 38 -12.14 -1.03 12.83
CA LYS A 38 -13.41 -0.77 13.50
C LYS A 38 -13.18 0.41 14.41
N HIS A 39 -13.73 1.56 14.03
CA HIS A 39 -13.68 2.76 14.82
C HIS A 39 -15.02 3.49 14.82
N GLN A 40 -15.31 4.20 15.91
CA GLN A 40 -16.56 4.92 16.06
C GLN A 40 -16.34 6.19 16.88
N LYS A 41 -17.03 7.28 16.50
CA LYS A 41 -17.00 8.56 17.22
C LYS A 41 -18.11 8.61 18.25
N PHE A 42 -17.79 9.07 19.46
CA PHE A 42 -18.71 9.25 20.58
C PHE A 42 -18.64 10.67 21.14
N PRO A 43 -19.75 11.23 21.64
CA PRO A 43 -19.76 12.53 22.29
C PRO A 43 -19.04 12.52 23.65
N THR A 44 -19.00 11.38 24.35
CA THR A 44 -18.35 11.26 25.66
C THR A 44 -17.30 10.15 25.67
N LEU A 45 -16.28 10.32 26.52
CA LEU A 45 -15.19 9.36 26.68
C LEU A 45 -15.68 8.03 27.29
N GLU A 46 -16.68 8.09 28.18
CA GLU A 46 -17.29 6.91 28.78
C GLU A 46 -17.97 6.01 27.74
N GLN A 47 -18.71 6.60 26.78
CA GLN A 47 -19.34 5.85 25.68
C GLN A 47 -18.29 5.21 24.76
N ALA A 48 -17.18 5.92 24.50
CA ALA A 48 -16.06 5.39 23.72
C ALA A 48 -15.41 4.18 24.41
N ARG A 49 -15.24 4.22 25.75
CA ARG A 49 -14.72 3.10 26.54
C ARG A 49 -15.68 1.92 26.56
N ALA A 50 -16.98 2.16 26.78
CA ALA A 50 -17.99 1.12 26.79
C ALA A 50 -18.03 0.35 25.45
N TYR A 51 -17.89 1.07 24.34
CA TYR A 51 -17.77 0.45 23.01
C TYR A 51 -16.56 -0.48 22.91
N LEU A 52 -15.39 -0.08 23.40
CA LEU A 52 -14.18 -0.91 23.37
C LEU A 52 -14.31 -2.16 24.26
N ALA A 53 -14.94 -2.02 25.43
CA ALA A 53 -15.25 -3.15 26.30
C ALA A 53 -16.17 -4.17 25.62
N GLN A 54 -17.21 -3.71 24.91
CA GLN A 54 -18.09 -4.58 24.12
C GLN A 54 -17.36 -5.28 22.97
N GLN A 55 -16.33 -4.66 22.41
CA GLN A 55 -15.50 -5.25 21.35
C GLN A 55 -14.37 -6.16 21.90
N GLY A 56 -14.30 -6.38 23.22
CA GLY A 56 -13.28 -7.22 23.85
C GLY A 56 -11.89 -6.60 23.92
N VAL A 57 -11.79 -5.27 23.77
CA VAL A 57 -10.53 -4.52 23.89
C VAL A 57 -10.38 -4.03 25.32
N ASN A 58 -9.40 -4.57 26.04
CA ASN A 58 -9.15 -4.18 27.41
C ASN A 58 -8.27 -2.92 27.43
N VAL A 59 -8.90 -1.74 27.51
CA VAL A 59 -8.21 -0.46 27.62
C VAL A 59 -8.05 -0.13 29.09
N ALA A 60 -6.83 -0.28 29.62
CA ALA A 60 -6.50 0.15 30.98
C ALA A 60 -6.80 1.65 31.14
N GLU A 61 -7.31 2.01 32.32
CA GLU A 61 -8.02 3.27 32.60
C GLU A 61 -7.17 4.55 32.47
N SER A 62 -5.86 4.39 32.26
CA SER A 62 -4.84 5.45 32.33
C SER A 62 -3.91 5.46 31.12
N SER A 63 -4.43 5.63 29.91
CA SER A 63 -3.60 6.02 28.76
C SER A 63 -4.40 6.81 27.73
N ILE A 64 -4.53 8.12 27.98
CA ILE A 64 -4.64 9.10 26.89
C ILE A 64 -3.25 9.10 26.25
N ALA A 65 -3.09 8.39 25.13
CA ALA A 65 -1.79 8.19 24.50
C ALA A 65 -1.38 9.45 23.71
N SER A 66 -0.90 10.47 24.42
CA SER A 66 0.09 11.40 23.87
C SER A 66 1.47 10.74 24.03
N SER A 67 2.21 10.67 22.94
CA SER A 67 3.46 9.92 22.74
C SER A 67 4.59 10.21 23.76
N SER A 68 5.24 9.17 24.29
CA SER A 68 6.69 8.91 24.16
C SER A 68 7.21 7.77 25.08
N SER A 69 8.16 6.99 24.55
CA SER A 69 9.13 6.08 25.21
C SER A 69 8.76 4.62 25.59
N THR A 70 9.40 3.69 24.82
CA THR A 70 10.08 2.43 25.20
C THR A 70 9.58 1.54 26.36
N THR A 71 9.35 0.25 26.07
CA THR A 71 9.90 -0.88 26.87
C THR A 71 9.85 -2.21 26.11
N SER A 72 10.87 -3.01 26.39
CA SER A 72 11.32 -4.26 25.76
C SER A 72 10.80 -5.53 26.46
N ALA A 73 10.55 -6.62 25.71
CA ALA A 73 10.82 -8.05 26.03
C ALA A 73 9.91 -9.02 25.21
N PRO A 74 10.18 -10.35 25.18
CA PRO A 74 11.24 -11.10 24.52
C PRO A 74 10.72 -11.88 23.26
N PRO A 75 11.58 -12.48 22.40
CA PRO A 75 11.12 -13.17 21.19
C PRO A 75 10.70 -14.63 21.44
N PRO A 76 9.70 -15.17 20.70
CA PRO A 76 9.38 -16.60 20.70
C PRO A 76 10.39 -17.41 19.85
N PRO A 77 10.50 -18.75 20.07
CA PRO A 77 11.63 -19.53 19.59
C PRO A 77 11.60 -19.82 18.08
N SER A 78 12.80 -19.91 17.55
CA SER A 78 13.20 -20.20 16.17
C SER A 78 12.52 -21.42 15.54
N ARG A 79 11.97 -21.23 14.33
CA ARG A 79 11.79 -22.30 13.33
C ARG A 79 12.52 -21.90 12.04
N ARG A 80 13.66 -22.56 11.80
CA ARG A 80 14.43 -22.67 10.53
C ARG A 80 13.51 -23.16 9.39
N THR A 81 13.65 -22.93 8.08
CA THR A 81 14.64 -22.43 7.08
C THR A 81 13.78 -21.80 5.92
N HIS A 82 14.22 -20.90 5.04
CA HIS A 82 15.23 -20.99 3.98
C HIS A 82 15.60 -19.56 3.53
N GLY A 83 16.90 -19.34 3.27
CA GLY A 83 17.45 -18.02 3.03
C GLY A 83 16.98 -17.36 1.72
N SER A 84 16.40 -16.18 1.86
CA SER A 84 16.42 -15.13 0.85
C SER A 84 17.01 -13.89 1.53
N LYS A 85 18.17 -13.43 1.03
CA LYS A 85 18.82 -12.21 1.51
C LYS A 85 17.85 -11.04 1.33
N PRO A 86 17.60 -10.21 2.36
CA PRO A 86 16.91 -8.94 2.17
C PRO A 86 17.76 -8.06 1.25
N TYR A 87 17.14 -7.45 0.24
CA TYR A 87 17.77 -6.46 -0.60
C TYR A 87 18.32 -5.30 0.26
N GLU A 88 19.64 -5.21 0.40
CA GLU A 88 20.32 -4.09 1.03
C GLU A 88 20.24 -2.87 0.12
N LYS A 89 19.66 -1.78 0.63
CA LYS A 89 19.76 -0.48 -0.03
C LYS A 89 21.22 -0.02 0.06
N PRO A 90 21.90 0.32 -1.06
CA PRO A 90 23.22 0.90 -0.98
C PRO A 90 23.12 2.30 -0.33
N SER A 91 23.77 2.44 0.81
CA SER A 91 24.01 3.70 1.50
C SER A 91 25.00 4.54 0.70
N THR A 92 24.51 5.60 0.04
CA THR A 92 25.34 6.60 -0.61
C THR A 92 25.88 7.59 0.41
N THR A 93 27.20 7.64 0.49
CA THR A 93 28.00 8.63 1.20
C THR A 93 27.82 10.03 0.61
N ASN A 94 27.91 11.03 1.49
CA ASN A 94 27.82 12.47 1.28
C ASN A 94 28.40 12.97 -0.06
N ALA A 95 27.53 13.51 -0.91
CA ALA A 95 27.86 14.47 -1.95
C ALA A 95 26.76 15.55 -2.01
N THR A 96 27.23 16.80 -2.09
CA THR A 96 26.58 18.11 -2.02
C THR A 96 25.22 18.22 -2.76
N PRO A 97 24.24 18.98 -2.24
CA PRO A 97 22.92 19.12 -2.86
C PRO A 97 23.01 20.03 -4.10
N GLN A 98 22.82 19.45 -5.29
CA GLN A 98 22.33 20.19 -6.44
C GLN A 98 20.87 19.80 -6.68
N ASP A 99 19.97 20.66 -6.22
CA ASP A 99 18.55 20.63 -6.54
C ASP A 99 18.35 20.82 -8.06
N LYS A 100 18.10 19.72 -8.77
CA LYS A 100 17.37 19.72 -10.03
C LYS A 100 16.19 18.76 -9.88
N PRO A 101 14.96 19.17 -10.19
CA PRO A 101 13.78 18.34 -10.00
C PRO A 101 13.82 17.18 -11.01
N ARG A 102 14.11 15.97 -10.53
CA ARG A 102 14.12 14.74 -11.35
C ARG A 102 12.74 14.34 -11.88
N GLY A 103 11.66 14.98 -11.41
CA GLY A 103 10.28 14.66 -11.78
C GLY A 103 9.77 15.25 -13.10
N ALA A 104 10.40 16.33 -13.61
CA ALA A 104 9.85 17.04 -14.78
C ALA A 104 9.99 16.25 -16.10
N LYS A 105 11.03 15.41 -16.23
CA LYS A 105 11.27 14.64 -17.46
C LYS A 105 10.31 13.44 -17.61
N TRP A 106 9.92 12.82 -16.52
CA TRP A 106 9.05 11.63 -16.55
C TRP A 106 7.57 12.01 -16.71
N ALA A 107 7.12 13.10 -16.08
CA ALA A 107 5.77 13.63 -16.25
C ALA A 107 5.47 14.11 -17.69
N ALA A 108 6.50 14.62 -18.39
CA ALA A 108 6.39 14.97 -19.80
C ALA A 108 6.21 13.71 -20.68
N LEU A 109 6.95 12.64 -20.40
CA LEU A 109 6.89 11.38 -21.15
C LEU A 109 5.52 10.67 -21.02
N THR A 110 4.87 10.77 -19.86
CA THR A 110 3.55 10.17 -19.63
C THR A 110 2.40 10.91 -20.33
N THR A 111 2.65 12.13 -20.85
CA THR A 111 1.63 12.95 -21.53
C THR A 111 1.70 12.82 -23.05
N GLU A 112 2.80 12.28 -23.60
CA GLU A 112 2.90 12.04 -25.03
C GLU A 112 2.01 10.87 -25.46
N VAL A 113 0.97 11.19 -26.22
CA VAL A 113 0.14 10.17 -26.87
C VAL A 113 0.99 9.52 -27.97
N ILE A 114 1.44 8.29 -27.74
CA ILE A 114 2.17 7.50 -28.73
C ILE A 114 1.18 7.12 -29.83
N ALA A 115 1.26 7.81 -30.98
CA ALA A 115 0.36 7.59 -32.12
C ALA A 115 0.80 6.42 -33.01
N ASP A 116 2.10 6.12 -33.07
CA ASP A 116 2.67 4.99 -33.80
C ASP A 116 3.43 4.06 -32.85
N GLU A 117 2.93 2.83 -32.73
CA GLU A 117 3.46 1.80 -31.84
C GLU A 117 4.34 0.78 -32.58
N SER A 118 4.50 0.89 -33.90
CA SER A 118 5.22 -0.09 -34.73
C SER A 118 6.69 -0.31 -34.29
N GLY A 119 7.30 0.72 -33.71
CA GLY A 119 8.66 0.69 -33.17
C GLY A 119 8.78 0.11 -31.75
N TRP A 120 7.68 -0.19 -31.07
CA TRP A 120 7.66 -0.57 -29.66
C TRP A 120 7.41 -2.06 -29.48
N ASP A 121 8.00 -2.62 -28.43
CA ASP A 121 7.52 -3.88 -27.88
C ASP A 121 6.36 -3.56 -26.94
N VAL A 122 5.13 -3.76 -27.41
CA VAL A 122 3.91 -3.37 -26.68
C VAL A 122 3.44 -4.53 -25.80
N VAL A 123 3.14 -4.23 -24.54
CA VAL A 123 2.61 -5.18 -23.56
C VAL A 123 1.52 -4.52 -22.73
N TYR A 124 0.50 -5.30 -22.41
CA TYR A 124 -0.62 -4.89 -21.57
C TYR A 124 -0.49 -5.55 -20.20
N SER A 125 -0.67 -4.77 -19.14
CA SER A 125 -0.64 -5.25 -17.75
C SER A 125 -1.91 -4.85 -17.03
N ASP A 126 -2.45 -5.76 -16.23
CA ASP A 126 -3.65 -5.55 -15.42
C ASP A 126 -3.54 -6.26 -14.07
N GLY A 127 -4.19 -5.71 -13.04
CA GLY A 127 -4.14 -6.22 -11.67
C GLY A 127 -5.48 -6.16 -10.94
N ALA A 128 -6.32 -7.20 -11.08
CA ALA A 128 -7.61 -7.23 -10.41
C ALA A 128 -7.56 -7.73 -8.94
N CYS A 129 -8.47 -7.23 -8.10
CA CYS A 129 -8.69 -7.78 -6.75
C CYS A 129 -10.16 -7.95 -6.41
N LYS A 130 -10.60 -9.21 -6.24
CA LYS A 130 -11.93 -9.54 -5.72
C LYS A 130 -11.99 -9.24 -4.22
N GLY A 131 -13.00 -8.47 -3.82
CA GLY A 131 -13.19 -8.08 -2.43
C GLY A 131 -12.11 -7.12 -1.91
N ASN A 132 -11.55 -6.26 -2.77
CA ASN A 132 -10.51 -5.31 -2.39
C ASN A 132 -10.85 -4.55 -1.09
N GLY A 133 -9.88 -4.48 -0.17
CA GLY A 133 -10.07 -3.84 1.14
C GLY A 133 -10.83 -4.67 2.18
N LYS A 134 -11.26 -5.91 1.87
CA LYS A 134 -11.96 -6.81 2.79
C LYS A 134 -11.09 -8.00 3.20
N VAL A 135 -11.42 -8.62 4.33
CA VAL A 135 -10.82 -9.90 4.74
C VAL A 135 -11.20 -10.97 3.71
N GLY A 136 -10.23 -11.80 3.34
CA GLY A 136 -10.40 -12.81 2.31
C GLY A 136 -10.32 -12.27 0.88
N SER A 137 -9.80 -11.05 0.69
CA SER A 137 -9.55 -10.53 -0.66
C SER A 137 -8.58 -11.42 -1.44
N VAL A 138 -8.83 -11.52 -2.73
CA VAL A 138 -8.05 -12.33 -3.66
C VAL A 138 -7.69 -11.47 -4.86
N ALA A 139 -6.40 -11.24 -5.04
CA ALA A 139 -5.86 -10.46 -6.13
C ALA A 139 -5.10 -11.35 -7.12
N GLY A 140 -5.28 -11.08 -8.41
CA GLY A 140 -4.57 -11.72 -9.50
C GLY A 140 -3.87 -10.67 -10.36
N ILE A 141 -2.86 -11.09 -11.09
CA ILE A 141 -2.15 -10.25 -12.06
C ILE A 141 -2.25 -10.88 -13.44
N GLY A 142 -2.28 -10.03 -14.46
CA GLY A 142 -2.30 -10.41 -15.86
C GLY A 142 -1.26 -9.62 -16.65
N VAL A 143 -0.55 -10.33 -17.53
CA VAL A 143 0.32 -9.73 -18.55
C VAL A 143 -0.05 -10.34 -19.89
N TRP A 144 -0.27 -9.48 -20.88
CA TRP A 144 -0.70 -9.88 -22.21
C TRP A 144 0.13 -9.20 -23.30
N TRP A 145 0.80 -10.02 -24.12
CA TRP A 145 1.63 -9.63 -25.26
C TRP A 145 0.93 -9.82 -26.60
N GLY A 146 -0.07 -10.72 -26.65
CA GLY A 146 -0.75 -11.06 -27.90
C GLY A 146 -1.45 -12.40 -27.83
N ALA A 147 -2.25 -12.71 -28.86
CA ALA A 147 -2.86 -14.02 -28.97
C ALA A 147 -1.79 -15.11 -29.09
N ASN A 148 -1.89 -16.16 -28.27
CA ASN A 148 -0.96 -17.30 -28.23
C ASN A 148 0.51 -16.94 -27.96
N ASP A 149 0.81 -15.76 -27.41
CA ASP A 149 2.17 -15.41 -27.03
C ASP A 149 2.59 -16.16 -25.76
N PRO A 150 3.72 -16.90 -25.76
CA PRO A 150 4.17 -17.69 -24.61
C PRO A 150 4.60 -16.83 -23.40
N ARG A 151 4.80 -15.51 -23.59
CA ARG A 151 5.11 -14.57 -22.51
C ARG A 151 3.86 -14.08 -21.76
N ASN A 152 2.66 -14.43 -22.24
CA ASN A 152 1.43 -14.16 -21.51
C ASN A 152 1.48 -14.82 -20.13
N LEU A 153 1.03 -14.11 -19.11
CA LEU A 153 1.09 -14.57 -17.73
C LEU A 153 -0.19 -14.24 -16.99
N ALA A 154 -0.66 -15.20 -16.19
CA ALA A 154 -1.77 -15.02 -15.26
C ALA A 154 -1.42 -15.77 -13.98
N GLU A 155 -1.29 -15.05 -12.87
CA GLU A 155 -0.94 -15.66 -11.58
C GLU A 155 -1.60 -14.95 -10.41
N ARG A 156 -1.49 -15.56 -9.22
CA ARG A 156 -1.94 -14.96 -7.97
C ARG A 156 -0.98 -13.83 -7.57
N CYS A 157 -1.51 -12.66 -7.23
CA CYS A 157 -0.69 -11.56 -6.70
C CYS A 157 -0.01 -12.00 -5.39
N PRO A 158 1.32 -11.89 -5.25
CA PRO A 158 2.04 -12.29 -4.05
C PRO A 158 1.84 -11.30 -2.90
N GLY A 159 1.77 -11.82 -1.66
CA GLY A 159 1.70 -11.01 -0.45
C GLY A 159 0.33 -10.39 -0.21
N GLY A 160 0.28 -9.08 0.08
CA GLY A 160 -0.97 -8.36 0.32
C GLY A 160 -1.93 -8.45 -0.88
N GLN A 161 -3.22 -8.56 -0.61
CA GLN A 161 -4.24 -8.78 -1.64
C GLN A 161 -5.05 -7.50 -1.83
N THR A 162 -4.52 -6.58 -2.65
CA THR A 162 -5.18 -5.32 -3.02
C THR A 162 -5.05 -5.08 -4.52
N ASN A 163 -5.95 -4.27 -5.08
CA ASN A 163 -5.91 -3.92 -6.51
C ASN A 163 -4.64 -3.15 -6.86
N ASN A 164 -4.33 -2.02 -6.20
CA ASN A 164 -3.10 -1.25 -6.47
C ASN A 164 -1.81 -2.09 -6.41
N ARG A 165 -1.73 -3.05 -5.49
CA ARG A 165 -0.57 -3.94 -5.42
C ARG A 165 -0.51 -4.90 -6.60
N ALA A 166 -1.65 -5.46 -7.01
CA ALA A 166 -1.72 -6.31 -8.19
C ALA A 166 -1.32 -5.55 -9.45
N GLU A 167 -1.79 -4.31 -9.64
CA GLU A 167 -1.41 -3.45 -10.76
C GLU A 167 0.12 -3.25 -10.83
N LEU A 168 0.74 -2.88 -9.71
CA LEU A 168 2.19 -2.66 -9.65
C LEU A 168 2.97 -3.97 -9.86
N ILE A 169 2.52 -5.08 -9.28
CA ILE A 169 3.19 -6.37 -9.47
C ILE A 169 3.06 -6.85 -10.93
N ALA A 170 1.94 -6.60 -11.61
CA ALA A 170 1.82 -6.91 -13.04
C ALA A 170 2.90 -6.18 -13.86
N ILE A 171 3.15 -4.90 -13.57
CA ILE A 171 4.24 -4.12 -14.20
C ILE A 171 5.62 -4.68 -13.82
N VAL A 172 5.83 -5.05 -12.56
CA VAL A 172 7.09 -5.70 -12.15
C VAL A 172 7.30 -7.00 -12.92
N ARG A 173 6.27 -7.82 -13.12
CA ARG A 173 6.38 -9.06 -13.91
C ARG A 173 6.73 -8.79 -15.37
N VAL A 174 6.15 -7.75 -15.96
CA VAL A 174 6.56 -7.31 -17.30
C VAL A 174 8.06 -7.02 -17.30
N LEU A 175 8.57 -6.21 -16.37
CA LEU A 175 9.98 -5.82 -16.33
C LEU A 175 10.94 -6.99 -16.02
N GLU A 176 10.52 -7.95 -15.18
CA GLU A 176 11.31 -9.14 -14.85
C GLU A 176 11.42 -10.13 -16.02
N THR A 177 10.35 -10.24 -16.82
CA THR A 177 10.25 -11.30 -17.84
C THR A 177 10.55 -10.82 -19.25
N THR A 178 10.51 -9.50 -19.49
CA THR A 178 10.84 -8.93 -20.80
C THR A 178 12.33 -9.06 -21.06
N PRO A 179 12.75 -9.78 -22.13
CA PRO A 179 14.15 -9.81 -22.53
C PRO A 179 14.63 -8.41 -22.90
N HIS A 180 15.90 -8.11 -22.63
CA HIS A 180 16.47 -6.84 -23.07
C HIS A 180 16.59 -6.85 -24.60
N THR A 181 15.83 -5.98 -25.27
CA THR A 181 15.87 -5.80 -26.73
C THR A 181 16.33 -4.38 -27.07
N LYS A 182 16.59 -4.11 -28.35
CA LYS A 182 16.86 -2.75 -28.85
C LYS A 182 15.59 -1.93 -29.01
N LYS A 183 14.41 -2.57 -29.01
CA LYS A 183 13.13 -1.88 -29.12
C LYS A 183 12.76 -1.32 -27.74
N PRO A 184 12.25 -0.09 -27.67
CA PRO A 184 11.70 0.42 -26.43
C PRO A 184 10.44 -0.36 -26.04
N LEU A 185 10.28 -0.59 -24.74
CA LEU A 185 9.13 -1.29 -24.14
C LEU A 185 8.01 -0.28 -23.86
N LEU A 186 6.81 -0.56 -24.37
CA LEU A 186 5.59 0.22 -24.08
C LEU A 186 4.66 -0.62 -23.20
N ILE A 187 4.57 -0.24 -21.93
CA ILE A 187 3.66 -0.88 -20.97
C ILE A 187 2.34 -0.09 -20.94
N LYS A 188 1.25 -0.78 -21.26
CA LYS A 188 -0.11 -0.24 -21.23
C LYS A 188 -0.88 -0.79 -20.03
N THR A 189 -1.44 0.13 -19.24
CA THR A 189 -2.28 -0.16 -18.07
C THR A 189 -3.35 0.91 -17.96
N ASP A 190 -4.51 0.57 -17.40
CA ASP A 190 -5.58 1.52 -17.06
C ASP A 190 -5.41 2.09 -15.64
N SER A 191 -4.45 1.59 -14.87
CA SER A 191 -4.16 2.06 -13.51
C SER A 191 -3.48 3.41 -13.51
N LYS A 192 -4.29 4.48 -13.36
CA LYS A 192 -3.78 5.84 -13.09
C LYS A 192 -2.84 5.90 -11.89
N TYR A 193 -3.07 5.04 -10.89
CA TYR A 193 -2.18 4.93 -9.74
C TYR A 193 -0.78 4.49 -10.16
N SER A 194 -0.67 3.42 -10.96
CA SER A 194 0.62 2.93 -11.46
C SER A 194 1.33 3.93 -12.36
N ILE A 195 0.58 4.63 -13.22
CA ILE A 195 1.12 5.66 -14.13
C ILE A 195 1.71 6.85 -13.35
N SER A 196 1.18 7.14 -12.16
CA SER A 196 1.58 8.29 -11.34
C SER A 196 2.60 7.97 -10.24
N CYS A 197 3.17 6.75 -10.21
CA CYS A 197 4.09 6.30 -9.16
C CYS A 197 5.49 6.91 -9.24
#